data_AF-A0A565BTF2-F1
#
_entry.id   AF-A0A565BTF2-F1
#
_cell.length_a   1.000
_cell.length_b   1.000
_cell.length_c   1.000
_cell.angle_alpha   90.00
_cell.angle_beta   90.00
_cell.angle_gamma   90.00
#
_symmetry.space_group_name_H-M   'P 1'
#
loop_
_entity.id
_entity.type
_entity.pdbx_description
1 polymer ?
#
loop_
_entity_poly.entity_id
_entity_poly.type
_entity_poly.pdbx_seq_one_letter_code
_entity_poly.pdbx_strand_id
1 'polypeptide(L)'
;MVSSILSSLCFEFLDLKLPLLVDSSSNPFGFVSDGISIDNASKSLDLEMNFMYSIFDILANAASGMAVHDDCKLKFLELKAKRTFRFIVYKIEDKQVIVEKLGEPDQSYDDFAASLPADECRYAIYDFDFVTEENCQKSKIFFIAWSPDTAKVRMKMIYASSKDRFKRELDGIQVELQATDPTEMGLDVFKSRTT
;
A
#
# COMPACT_ATOMS: atom_id res chain seq x y z
N MET A 1 3.50 22.36 -12.11
CA MET A 1 4.48 21.37 -11.60
C MET A 1 3.82 20.11 -11.05
N VAL A 2 2.63 20.18 -10.43
CA VAL A 2 1.86 19.00 -9.96
C VAL A 2 1.27 18.17 -11.12
N SER A 3 0.94 18.80 -12.26
CA SER A 3 0.37 18.14 -13.44
C SER A 3 1.29 17.08 -14.08
N SER A 4 2.61 17.29 -14.08
CA SER A 4 3.55 16.39 -14.77
C SER A 4 3.79 15.07 -14.03
N ILE A 5 3.60 15.03 -12.71
CA ILE A 5 3.76 13.82 -11.90
C ILE A 5 2.53 12.91 -12.03
N LEU A 6 1.33 13.50 -12.12
CA LEU A 6 0.08 12.78 -12.40
C LEU A 6 0.08 12.15 -13.81
N SER A 7 0.73 12.78 -14.79
CA SER A 7 0.93 12.21 -16.12
C SER A 7 1.83 10.97 -16.11
N SER A 8 2.91 10.96 -15.31
CA SER A 8 3.83 9.80 -15.23
C SER A 8 3.23 8.61 -14.49
N LEU A 9 2.51 8.84 -13.38
CA LEU A 9 1.85 7.74 -12.64
C LEU A 9 0.65 7.16 -13.39
N CYS A 10 -0.08 7.98 -14.19
CA CYS A 10 -1.08 7.45 -15.12
C CYS A 10 -0.43 6.65 -16.27
N PHE A 11 0.78 7.00 -16.70
CA PHE A 11 1.46 6.29 -17.80
C PHE A 11 1.95 4.90 -17.35
N GLU A 12 2.57 4.78 -16.17
CA GLU A 12 2.98 3.46 -15.64
C GLU A 12 1.78 2.53 -15.35
N PHE A 13 0.64 3.09 -14.95
CA PHE A 13 -0.58 2.32 -14.72
C PHE A 13 -1.28 1.89 -16.02
N LEU A 14 -1.12 2.64 -17.12
CA LEU A 14 -1.55 2.24 -18.46
C LEU A 14 -0.59 1.22 -19.10
N ASP A 15 0.72 1.34 -18.87
CA ASP A 15 1.74 0.43 -19.43
C ASP A 15 1.63 -1.01 -18.86
N LEU A 16 1.18 -1.17 -17.62
CA LEU A 16 1.01 -2.50 -16.99
C LEU A 16 -0.24 -3.27 -17.46
N LYS A 17 -1.10 -2.69 -18.32
CA LYS A 17 -2.31 -3.36 -18.82
C LYS A 17 -2.42 -3.48 -20.35
N LEU A 18 -1.46 -2.97 -21.12
CA LEU A 18 -1.34 -3.27 -22.56
C LEU A 18 -0.21 -4.29 -22.85
N PRO A 19 -0.41 -5.58 -22.58
CA PRO A 19 0.27 -6.58 -23.40
C PRO A 19 -0.67 -7.63 -24.02
N LEU A 20 -1.93 -7.29 -24.33
CA LEU A 20 -2.84 -8.21 -25.05
C LEU A 20 -3.49 -7.66 -26.32
N LEU A 21 -2.93 -6.61 -26.92
CA LEU A 21 -3.25 -6.27 -28.30
C LEU A 21 -1.95 -5.97 -29.03
N VAL A 22 -1.77 -6.56 -30.22
CA VAL A 22 -0.59 -6.59 -31.10
C VAL A 22 0.34 -7.76 -30.74
N ASP A 23 0.35 -8.91 -31.41
CA ASP A 23 0.37 -9.16 -32.86
C ASP A 23 -0.23 -10.52 -33.25
N SER A 24 -1.00 -10.56 -34.33
CA SER A 24 -1.13 -11.71 -35.25
C SER A 24 -1.84 -11.30 -36.53
N SER A 25 -1.16 -10.53 -37.40
CA SER A 25 -1.50 -10.52 -38.81
C SER A 25 -1.03 -11.82 -39.46
N SER A 26 -1.81 -12.88 -39.35
CA SER A 26 -1.96 -13.85 -40.44
C SER A 26 -3.23 -14.65 -40.19
N ASN A 27 -4.15 -14.55 -41.14
CA ASN A 27 -5.38 -15.31 -41.19
C ASN A 27 -5.16 -16.43 -42.22
N PRO A 28 -5.01 -17.72 -41.82
CA PRO A 28 -5.09 -18.79 -42.80
C PRO A 28 -6.07 -19.92 -42.47
N PHE A 29 -6.95 -19.80 -41.46
CA PHE A 29 -8.05 -20.76 -41.29
C PHE A 29 -9.32 -20.06 -40.78
N GLY A 30 -10.36 -20.03 -41.61
CA GLY A 30 -11.67 -19.52 -41.23
C GLY A 30 -12.28 -20.37 -40.12
N PHE A 31 -12.78 -19.71 -39.08
CA PHE A 31 -13.74 -20.28 -38.13
C PHE A 31 -14.77 -19.22 -37.73
N VAL A 32 -15.97 -19.73 -37.49
CA VAL A 32 -17.28 -19.11 -37.48
C VAL A 32 -17.44 -18.06 -36.37
N SER A 33 -18.20 -17.02 -36.69
CA SER A 33 -18.76 -16.04 -35.75
C SER A 33 -19.65 -16.72 -34.72
N ASP A 34 -19.19 -16.86 -33.48
CA ASP A 34 -20.09 -16.91 -32.33
C ASP A 34 -20.03 -15.56 -31.61
N GLY A 35 -21.17 -14.89 -31.57
CA GLY A 35 -21.31 -13.48 -31.22
C GLY A 35 -20.92 -13.16 -29.78
N ILE A 36 -19.69 -12.68 -29.59
CA ILE A 36 -19.39 -11.76 -28.48
C ILE A 36 -19.79 -10.37 -28.96
N SER A 37 -20.99 -9.99 -28.54
CA SER A 37 -21.66 -8.76 -28.91
C SER A 37 -20.83 -7.52 -28.50
N ILE A 38 -20.57 -6.62 -29.46
CA ILE A 38 -19.68 -5.44 -29.37
C ILE A 38 -20.05 -4.51 -28.19
N ASP A 39 -21.29 -4.60 -27.70
CA ASP A 39 -21.77 -3.87 -26.53
C ASP A 39 -21.12 -4.29 -25.20
N ASN A 40 -20.64 -5.53 -25.06
CA ASN A 40 -19.96 -5.97 -23.85
C ASN A 40 -18.53 -5.41 -23.73
N ALA A 41 -17.82 -5.25 -24.85
CA ALA A 41 -16.50 -4.63 -24.87
C ALA A 41 -16.58 -3.12 -24.58
N SER A 42 -17.59 -2.43 -25.14
CA SER A 42 -17.86 -1.02 -24.83
C SER A 42 -18.22 -0.81 -23.36
N LYS A 43 -19.13 -1.63 -22.80
CA LYS A 43 -19.48 -1.59 -21.37
C LYS A 43 -18.28 -1.87 -20.46
N SER A 44 -17.36 -2.75 -20.88
CA SER A 44 -16.11 -3.04 -20.14
C SER A 44 -15.18 -1.83 -20.13
N LEU A 45 -14.97 -1.18 -21.28
CA LEU A 45 -14.16 0.04 -21.39
C LEU A 45 -14.81 1.22 -20.69
N ASP A 46 -16.14 1.33 -20.71
CA ASP A 46 -16.90 2.34 -19.95
C ASP A 46 -16.81 2.08 -18.44
N LEU A 47 -16.80 0.82 -17.98
CA LEU A 47 -16.58 0.47 -16.58
C LEU A 47 -15.15 0.79 -16.14
N GLU A 48 -14.14 0.47 -16.95
CA GLU A 48 -12.74 0.76 -16.64
C GLU A 48 -12.45 2.26 -16.66
N MET A 49 -13.04 2.99 -17.60
CA MET A 49 -12.93 4.45 -17.70
C MET A 49 -13.64 5.12 -16.51
N ASN A 50 -14.84 4.68 -16.12
CA ASN A 50 -15.52 5.18 -14.91
C ASN A 50 -14.79 4.81 -13.61
N PHE A 51 -14.18 3.63 -13.56
CA PHE A 51 -13.33 3.20 -12.44
C PHE A 51 -12.10 4.09 -12.33
N MET A 52 -11.45 4.40 -13.46
CA MET A 52 -10.30 5.29 -13.54
C MET A 52 -10.66 6.75 -13.22
N TYR A 53 -11.81 7.26 -13.67
CA TYR A 53 -12.30 8.60 -13.31
C TYR A 53 -12.66 8.69 -11.82
N SER A 54 -13.33 7.67 -11.26
CA SER A 54 -13.57 7.60 -9.82
C SER A 54 -12.26 7.49 -9.03
N ILE A 55 -11.24 6.80 -9.56
CA ILE A 55 -9.90 6.80 -9.00
C ILE A 55 -9.32 8.20 -9.03
N PHE A 56 -9.34 8.88 -10.16
CA PHE A 56 -8.80 10.23 -10.29
C PHE A 56 -9.47 11.23 -9.33
N ASP A 57 -10.80 11.19 -9.18
CA ASP A 57 -11.53 12.05 -8.24
C ASP A 57 -11.20 11.75 -6.76
N ILE A 58 -11.06 10.47 -6.40
CA ILE A 58 -10.65 10.07 -5.05
C ILE A 58 -9.20 10.46 -4.78
N LEU A 59 -8.30 10.29 -5.75
CA LEU A 59 -6.90 10.71 -5.67
C LEU A 59 -6.80 12.23 -5.50
N ALA A 60 -7.56 13.01 -6.27
CA ALA A 60 -7.58 14.46 -6.18
C ALA A 60 -8.11 14.96 -4.81
N ASN A 61 -9.13 14.30 -4.25
CA ASN A 61 -9.70 14.64 -2.95
C ASN A 61 -8.84 14.15 -1.76
N ALA A 62 -8.16 13.01 -1.90
CA ALA A 62 -7.24 12.49 -0.87
C ALA A 62 -5.93 13.31 -0.82
N ALA A 63 -5.40 13.71 -1.98
CA ALA A 63 -4.19 14.51 -2.07
C ALA A 63 -4.34 15.93 -1.50
N SER A 64 -5.55 16.50 -1.50
CA SER A 64 -5.82 17.89 -1.13
C SER A 64 -6.31 18.11 0.32
N GLY A 65 -6.39 17.07 1.15
CA GLY A 65 -6.94 17.22 2.51
C GLY A 65 -6.48 16.22 3.57
N MET A 66 -5.53 15.33 3.28
CA MET A 66 -5.04 14.38 4.29
C MET A 66 -4.14 15.07 5.31
N ALA A 67 -4.60 15.20 6.55
CA ALA A 67 -3.80 15.68 7.67
C ALA A 67 -3.05 14.53 8.36
N VAL A 68 -2.01 14.85 9.13
CA VAL A 68 -1.30 13.88 9.97
C VAL A 68 -1.31 14.45 11.37
N HIS A 69 -1.83 13.69 12.34
CA HIS A 69 -1.82 14.11 13.73
C HIS A 69 -0.39 14.15 14.27
N ASP A 70 -0.06 15.15 15.10
CA ASP A 70 1.31 15.37 15.59
C ASP A 70 1.82 14.18 16.41
N ASP A 71 0.92 13.51 17.15
CA ASP A 71 1.24 12.28 17.88
C ASP A 71 1.84 11.19 17.00
N CYS A 72 1.46 11.12 15.71
CA CYS A 72 2.02 10.11 14.82
C CYS A 72 3.54 10.27 14.66
N LYS A 73 4.00 11.52 14.51
CA LYS A 73 5.42 11.84 14.43
C LYS A 73 6.11 11.63 15.77
N LEU A 74 5.49 12.07 16.86
CA LEU A 74 6.05 11.93 18.20
C LEU A 74 6.27 10.46 18.56
N LYS A 75 5.27 9.59 18.34
CA LYS A 75 5.37 8.15 18.62
C LYS A 75 6.38 7.45 17.73
N PHE A 76 6.46 7.83 16.46
CA PHE A 76 7.50 7.32 15.57
C PHE A 76 8.91 7.72 16.04
N LEU A 77 9.11 8.96 16.47
CA LEU A 77 10.40 9.41 17.02
C LEU A 77 10.75 8.69 18.33
N GLU A 78 9.78 8.44 19.20
CA GLU A 78 9.96 7.64 20.42
C GLU A 78 10.41 6.20 20.09
N LEU A 79 9.76 5.54 19.13
CA LEU A 79 10.15 4.23 18.64
C LEU A 79 11.58 4.25 18.08
N LYS A 80 11.91 5.20 17.19
CA LYS A 80 13.24 5.29 16.56
C LYS A 80 14.36 5.56 17.58
N ALA A 81 14.14 6.47 18.53
CA ALA A 81 15.18 6.95 19.43
C ALA A 81 15.34 6.07 20.68
N LYS A 82 14.23 5.62 21.27
CA LYS A 82 14.22 4.93 22.56
C LYS A 82 13.87 3.45 22.45
N ARG A 83 13.38 3.00 21.29
CA ARG A 83 12.87 1.63 21.09
C ARG A 83 11.82 1.23 22.13
N THR A 84 10.98 2.19 22.52
CA THR A 84 9.90 1.99 23.50
C THR A 84 8.74 1.18 22.94
N PHE A 85 8.67 1.02 21.62
CA PHE A 85 7.58 0.31 20.96
C PHE A 85 8.16 -0.66 19.93
N ARG A 86 7.62 -1.87 19.86
CA ARG A 86 7.94 -2.85 18.81
C ARG A 86 7.29 -2.49 17.49
N PHE A 87 6.06 -2.00 17.56
CA PHE A 87 5.29 -1.58 16.40
C PHE A 87 4.34 -0.43 16.72
N ILE A 88 3.90 0.29 15.70
CA ILE A 88 2.86 1.32 15.80
C ILE A 88 1.88 1.09 14.66
N VAL A 89 0.59 1.04 14.96
CA VAL A 89 -0.49 0.97 13.97
C VAL A 89 -1.17 2.33 13.87
N TYR A 90 -1.39 2.77 12.64
CA TYR A 90 -2.08 4.01 12.29
C TYR A 90 -3.31 3.71 11.46
N LYS A 91 -4.34 4.54 11.64
CA LYS A 91 -5.54 4.55 10.81
C LYS A 91 -5.81 5.94 10.26
N ILE A 92 -6.54 5.99 9.15
CA ILE A 92 -7.08 7.23 8.60
C ILE A 92 -8.51 7.37 9.11
N GLU A 93 -8.78 8.43 9.84
CA GLU A 93 -10.10 8.80 10.35
C GLU A 93 -10.37 10.26 9.96
N ASP A 94 -11.53 10.56 9.38
CA ASP A 94 -11.92 11.91 8.95
C ASP A 94 -10.87 12.69 8.15
N LYS A 95 -10.17 12.01 7.23
CA LYS A 95 -9.06 12.55 6.42
C LYS A 95 -7.84 12.98 7.27
N GLN A 96 -7.64 12.37 8.43
CA GLN A 96 -6.46 12.55 9.26
C GLN A 96 -5.85 11.20 9.61
N VAL A 97 -4.52 11.08 9.53
CA VAL A 97 -3.79 9.92 10.04
C VAL A 97 -3.62 10.08 11.54
N ILE A 98 -4.09 9.10 12.30
CA ILE A 98 -3.97 9.04 13.77
C ILE A 98 -3.36 7.71 14.22
N VAL A 99 -2.80 7.70 15.43
CA VAL A 99 -2.31 6.47 16.09
C VAL A 99 -3.51 5.65 16.56
N GLU A 100 -3.56 4.39 16.16
CA GLU A 100 -4.58 3.45 16.62
C GLU A 100 -4.06 2.58 17.76
N LYS A 101 -2.86 2.01 17.61
CA LYS A 101 -2.28 1.11 18.60
C LYS A 101 -0.77 1.29 18.69
N LEU A 102 -0.25 1.22 19.92
CA LEU A 102 1.17 1.11 20.20
C LEU A 102 1.45 -0.31 20.68
N GLY A 103 2.47 -0.94 20.09
CA GLY A 103 2.94 -2.25 20.48
C GLY A 103 4.09 -2.14 21.46
N GLU A 104 3.94 -2.71 22.65
CA GLU A 104 5.01 -2.74 23.66
C GLU A 104 6.23 -3.56 23.16
N PRO A 105 7.45 -3.33 23.70
CA PRO A 105 8.66 -4.02 23.24
C PRO A 105 8.58 -5.56 23.37
N ASP A 106 7.80 -6.02 24.33
CA ASP A 106 7.62 -7.43 24.68
C ASP A 106 6.57 -8.13 23.79
N GLN A 107 5.84 -7.38 22.96
CA GLN A 107 4.85 -7.96 22.06
C GLN A 107 5.52 -8.63 20.86
N SER A 108 4.97 -9.78 20.48
CA SER A 108 5.48 -10.61 19.40
C SER A 108 4.95 -10.16 18.03
N TYR A 109 5.50 -10.76 16.97
CA TYR A 109 4.96 -10.59 15.62
C TYR A 109 3.49 -11.04 15.52
N ASP A 110 3.10 -12.08 16.25
CA ASP A 110 1.72 -12.58 16.22
C ASP A 110 0.75 -11.57 16.84
N ASP A 111 1.17 -10.86 17.89
CA ASP A 111 0.38 -9.77 18.50
C ASP A 111 0.23 -8.57 17.55
N PHE A 112 1.27 -8.30 16.76
CA PHE A 112 1.22 -7.30 15.69
C PHE A 112 0.25 -7.73 14.58
N ALA A 113 0.37 -8.96 14.06
CA ALA A 113 -0.52 -9.49 13.02
C ALA A 113 -1.98 -9.49 13.49
N ALA A 114 -2.25 -9.87 14.74
CA ALA A 114 -3.58 -9.84 15.34
C ALA A 114 -4.14 -8.42 15.53
N SER A 115 -3.29 -7.38 15.49
CA SER A 115 -3.74 -5.99 15.56
C SER A 115 -4.21 -5.43 14.22
N LEU A 116 -3.96 -6.14 13.12
CA LEU A 116 -4.35 -5.70 11.78
C LEU A 116 -5.72 -6.29 11.42
N PRO A 117 -6.73 -5.45 11.11
CA PRO A 117 -8.08 -5.92 10.82
C PRO A 117 -8.15 -6.60 9.46
N ALA A 118 -8.95 -7.66 9.36
CA ALA A 118 -9.09 -8.43 8.13
C ALA A 118 -9.93 -7.74 7.05
N ASP A 119 -10.65 -6.66 7.37
CA ASP A 119 -11.63 -5.98 6.50
C ASP A 119 -11.35 -4.48 6.29
N GLU A 120 -10.28 -3.96 6.89
CA GLU A 120 -9.93 -2.55 6.82
C GLU A 120 -8.43 -2.34 6.56
N CYS A 121 -8.09 -1.22 5.92
CA CYS A 121 -6.70 -0.84 5.67
C CYS A 121 -6.06 -0.20 6.90
N ARG A 122 -4.75 -0.39 7.07
CA ARG A 122 -3.94 0.25 8.13
C ARG A 122 -2.56 0.62 7.59
N TYR A 123 -1.91 1.58 8.24
CA TYR A 123 -0.46 1.69 8.13
C TYR A 123 0.15 1.15 9.41
N ALA A 124 1.32 0.53 9.29
CA ALA A 124 2.08 0.11 10.44
C ALA A 124 3.55 0.46 10.29
N ILE A 125 4.18 0.74 11.42
CA ILE A 125 5.63 0.80 11.56
C ILE A 125 6.03 -0.39 12.42
N TYR A 126 7.05 -1.12 11.99
CA TYR A 126 7.58 -2.26 12.72
C TYR A 126 9.11 -2.15 12.82
N ASP A 127 9.66 -2.16 14.04
CA ASP A 127 11.11 -2.19 14.27
C ASP A 127 11.56 -3.65 14.38
N PHE A 128 12.15 -4.15 13.30
CA PHE A 128 12.69 -5.50 13.24
C PHE A 128 14.15 -5.50 13.70
N ASP A 129 14.39 -6.09 14.86
CA ASP A 129 15.73 -6.37 15.36
C ASP A 129 16.22 -7.73 14.85
N PHE A 130 17.49 -7.78 14.47
CA PHE A 130 18.13 -8.99 14.01
C PHE A 130 19.59 -9.00 14.45
N VAL A 131 20.15 -10.19 14.60
CA VAL A 131 21.55 -10.40 14.95
C VAL A 131 22.26 -10.88 13.70
N THR A 132 23.34 -10.19 13.30
CA THR A 132 24.17 -10.63 12.17
C THR A 132 25.09 -11.78 12.58
N GLU A 133 25.69 -12.47 11.60
CA GLU A 133 26.64 -13.57 11.83
C GLU A 133 27.82 -13.17 12.73
N GLU A 134 28.20 -11.89 12.70
CA GLU A 134 29.21 -11.28 13.57
C GLU A 134 28.71 -10.97 15.00
N ASN A 135 27.55 -11.49 15.40
CA ASN A 135 26.90 -11.27 16.68
C ASN A 135 26.64 -9.78 17.00
N CYS A 136 26.45 -8.95 15.96
CA CYS A 136 26.11 -7.54 16.10
C CYS A 136 24.58 -7.37 16.02
N GLN A 137 23.99 -6.74 17.04
CA GLN A 137 22.58 -6.37 17.03
C GLN A 137 22.35 -5.22 16.06
N LYS A 138 21.52 -5.42 15.06
CA LYS A 138 21.06 -4.38 14.14
C LYS A 138 19.53 -4.31 14.20
N SER A 139 18.98 -3.19 13.76
CA SER A 139 17.53 -3.10 13.53
C SER A 139 17.25 -2.39 12.21
N LYS A 140 16.10 -2.73 11.63
CA LYS A 140 15.56 -2.10 10.43
C LYS A 140 14.11 -1.70 10.70
N ILE A 141 13.78 -0.45 10.40
CA ILE A 141 12.41 0.08 10.49
C ILE A 141 11.68 -0.19 9.18
N PHE A 142 10.60 -0.95 9.28
CA PHE A 142 9.70 -1.28 8.18
C PHE A 142 8.45 -0.40 8.25
N PHE A 143 8.10 0.21 7.13
CA PHE A 143 6.78 0.79 6.90
C PHE A 143 5.93 -0.20 6.13
N ILE A 144 4.76 -0.50 6.66
CA ILE A 144 3.85 -1.52 6.17
C ILE A 144 2.54 -0.83 5.79
N ALA A 145 2.15 -0.94 4.51
CA ALA A 145 0.82 -0.58 4.05
C ALA A 145 -0.05 -1.84 4.01
N TRP A 146 -0.91 -1.98 5.01
CA TRP A 146 -1.87 -3.08 5.15
C TRP A 146 -3.15 -2.78 4.37
N SER A 147 -3.49 -3.63 3.41
CA SER A 147 -4.65 -3.46 2.55
C SER A 147 -5.28 -4.82 2.19
N PRO A 148 -6.11 -5.40 3.06
CA PRO A 148 -6.67 -6.74 2.84
C PRO A 148 -7.66 -6.73 1.67
N ASP A 149 -7.81 -7.88 1.01
CA ASP A 149 -8.59 -7.96 -0.23
C ASP A 149 -10.08 -7.66 -0.06
N THR A 150 -10.60 -8.01 1.11
CA THR A 150 -11.97 -7.76 1.58
C THR A 150 -12.26 -6.28 1.89
N ALA A 151 -11.23 -5.43 2.01
CA ALA A 151 -11.42 -4.01 2.31
C ALA A 151 -12.15 -3.28 1.17
N LYS A 152 -12.94 -2.28 1.54
CA LYS A 152 -13.69 -1.47 0.58
C LYS A 152 -12.74 -0.79 -0.41
N VAL A 153 -13.06 -0.88 -1.70
CA VAL A 153 -12.26 -0.29 -2.80
C VAL A 153 -11.92 1.18 -2.53
N ARG A 154 -12.91 1.99 -2.11
CA ARG A 154 -12.70 3.40 -1.74
C ARG A 154 -11.65 3.58 -0.64
N MET A 155 -11.65 2.70 0.37
CA MET A 155 -10.69 2.76 1.48
C MET A 155 -9.29 2.43 0.99
N LYS A 156 -9.13 1.35 0.22
CA LYS A 156 -7.84 1.00 -0.41
C LYS A 156 -7.26 2.16 -1.21
N MET A 157 -8.10 2.86 -1.96
CA MET A 157 -7.68 4.02 -2.75
C MET A 157 -7.23 5.20 -1.90
N ILE A 158 -7.96 5.51 -0.81
CA ILE A 158 -7.56 6.58 0.12
C ILE A 158 -6.21 6.25 0.78
N TYR A 159 -6.03 5.00 1.22
CA TYR A 159 -4.78 4.55 1.84
C TYR A 159 -3.62 4.51 0.85
N ALA A 160 -3.83 4.00 -0.37
CA ALA A 160 -2.77 3.98 -1.39
C ALA A 160 -2.32 5.40 -1.76
N SER A 161 -3.26 6.32 -1.94
CA SER A 161 -2.99 7.70 -2.36
C SER A 161 -2.37 8.58 -1.27
N SER A 162 -2.73 8.33 -0.01
CA SER A 162 -2.25 9.11 1.12
C SER A 162 -0.90 8.62 1.65
N LYS A 163 -0.48 7.41 1.24
CA LYS A 163 0.72 6.72 1.73
C LYS A 163 1.98 7.56 1.61
N ASP A 164 2.28 8.08 0.42
CA ASP A 164 3.54 8.79 0.19
C ASP A 164 3.60 10.12 0.92
N ARG A 165 2.45 10.77 1.15
CA ARG A 165 2.38 11.97 1.98
C ARG A 165 2.70 11.64 3.42
N PHE A 166 2.05 10.62 3.99
CA PHE A 166 2.29 10.22 5.38
C PHE A 166 3.72 9.73 5.60
N LYS A 167 4.25 8.92 4.68
CA LYS A 167 5.62 8.40 4.73
C LYS A 167 6.68 9.49 4.80
N ARG A 168 6.50 10.60 4.06
CA ARG A 168 7.43 11.76 4.10
C ARG A 168 7.47 12.46 5.46
N GLU A 169 6.42 12.33 6.27
CA GLU A 169 6.39 12.88 7.62
C GLU A 169 7.19 12.01 8.62
N LEU A 170 7.54 10.77 8.23
CA LEU A 170 8.24 9.78 9.06
C LEU A 170 9.67 9.55 8.55
N ASP A 171 10.60 10.41 8.98
CA ASP A 171 12.00 10.31 8.56
C ASP A 171 12.79 9.21 9.31
N GLY A 172 13.28 8.23 8.55
CA GLY A 172 14.04 7.08 9.07
C GLY A 172 13.46 5.70 8.72
N ILE A 173 12.41 5.65 7.89
CA ILE A 173 11.93 4.39 7.31
C ILE A 173 13.00 3.82 6.38
N GLN A 174 13.38 2.56 6.57
CA GLN A 174 14.44 1.91 5.79
C GLN A 174 13.88 1.00 4.71
N VAL A 175 12.75 0.36 4.99
CA VAL A 175 12.11 -0.57 4.05
C VAL A 175 10.61 -0.29 4.01
N GLU A 176 10.05 -0.33 2.82
CA GLU A 176 8.61 -0.26 2.59
C GLU A 176 8.09 -1.64 2.15
N LEU A 177 6.98 -2.05 2.74
CA LEU A 177 6.27 -3.28 2.44
C LEU A 177 4.79 -2.98 2.22
N GLN A 178 4.19 -3.62 1.23
CA GLN A 178 2.75 -3.67 1.06
C GLN A 178 2.31 -5.11 1.31
N ALA A 179 1.22 -5.29 2.03
CA ALA A 179 0.71 -6.61 2.37
C ALA A 179 -0.82 -6.63 2.34
N THR A 180 -1.37 -7.71 1.82
CA THR A 180 -2.81 -7.97 1.81
C THR A 180 -3.18 -9.13 2.75
N ASP A 181 -2.20 -9.95 3.14
CA ASP A 181 -2.35 -11.04 4.09
C ASP A 181 -1.27 -11.00 5.19
N PRO A 182 -1.55 -11.39 6.46
CA PRO A 182 -0.54 -11.37 7.52
C PRO A 182 0.63 -12.31 7.24
N THR A 183 0.46 -13.32 6.39
CA THR A 183 1.52 -14.24 5.97
C THR A 183 2.55 -13.55 5.07
N GLU A 184 2.13 -12.53 4.29
CA GLU A 184 3.03 -11.76 3.40
C GLU A 184 3.97 -10.81 4.17
N MET A 185 3.67 -10.55 5.44
CA MET A 185 4.53 -9.81 6.37
C MET A 185 5.40 -10.74 7.21
N GLY A 186 5.44 -12.04 6.89
CA GLY A 186 6.16 -13.04 7.68
C GLY A 186 7.62 -12.67 7.93
N LEU A 187 8.17 -13.16 9.04
CA LEU A 187 9.55 -12.94 9.46
C LEU A 187 10.57 -13.25 8.35
N ASP A 188 10.26 -14.20 7.47
CA ASP A 188 11.10 -14.57 6.32
C ASP A 188 11.22 -13.46 5.28
N VAL A 189 10.15 -12.69 5.07
CA VAL A 189 10.16 -11.51 4.19
C VAL A 189 11.01 -10.41 4.81
N PHE A 190 10.87 -10.15 6.11
CA PHE A 190 11.71 -9.16 6.80
C PHE A 190 13.19 -9.56 6.75
N LYS A 191 13.51 -10.83 6.99
CA LYS A 191 14.89 -11.35 6.88
C LYS A 191 15.45 -11.21 5.46
N SER A 192 14.67 -11.53 4.43
CA SER A 192 15.10 -11.41 3.03
C SER A 192 15.47 -9.98 2.61
N ARG A 193 14.82 -8.97 3.20
CA ARG A 193 15.10 -7.54 2.96
C ARG A 193 16.21 -7.00 3.87
N THR A 194 16.67 -7.83 4.79
CA THR A 194 17.58 -7.44 5.85
C THR A 194 19.02 -7.85 5.55
N THR A 195 19.21 -9.02 4.95
CA THR A 195 20.48 -9.53 4.37
C THR A 195 20.95 -8.66 3.20
#